data_AF-A0A8H4X866-F1
#
_entry.id   AF-A0A8H4X866-F1
#
_cell.length_a   1.000
_cell.length_b   1.000
_cell.length_c   1.000
_cell.angle_alpha   90.00
_cell.angle_beta   90.00
_cell.angle_gamma   90.00
#
_symmetry.space_group_name_H-M   'P 1'
#
loop_
_entity.id
_entity.type
_entity.pdbx_description
1 polymer ?
#
loop_
_entity_poly.entity_id
_entity_poly.type
_entity_poly.pdbx_seq_one_letter_code
_entity_poly.pdbx_strand_id
1 'polypeptide(L)'
;MTFSSAYAALEPYLDIPFNASLSAILLTYRCLISKPGLLLTIVFIASAIIAIFDRTSTKGEMIKTMAELPLGLGSVLLFIVASRPAKSRWLHAFAIYVNFAVYGNIVMMVATPSGDTFRGLCCKVACLALSAWIIIQGHRVQWKTILLHDNLFVFTAVSKSWVFAHALYRVILLTLPCFGSGRRHRLLEVYSLGLTYLLSRSTGLPFEYCFGMADTVVAPAVTAWSSISKTFELIPRDGGKGQSVVSGIAPTGDLYLGIVALAVAAYACLKMTSSGRPVSQSPIQN
;
A
#
# COMPACT_ATOMS: atom_id res chain seq x y z
N MET A 1 -8.81 -16.86 30.06
CA MET A 1 -9.13 -17.92 29.06
C MET A 1 -9.98 -17.41 27.88
N THR A 2 -9.87 -16.13 27.50
CA THR A 2 -10.68 -15.51 26.41
C THR A 2 -9.95 -15.41 25.06
N PHE A 3 -8.63 -15.60 25.02
CA PHE A 3 -7.83 -15.49 23.79
C PHE A 3 -8.04 -16.65 22.81
N SER A 4 -8.37 -17.86 23.31
CA SER A 4 -8.55 -19.05 22.46
C SER A 4 -9.79 -18.94 21.56
N SER A 5 -10.87 -18.31 22.03
CA SER A 5 -12.11 -18.16 21.24
C SER A 5 -11.98 -17.08 20.15
N ALA A 6 -11.31 -15.96 20.44
CA ALA A 6 -11.06 -14.90 19.46
C ALA A 6 -10.07 -15.36 18.38
N TYR A 7 -9.04 -16.13 18.77
CA TYR A 7 -8.09 -16.74 17.85
C TYR A 7 -8.79 -17.67 16.85
N ALA A 8 -9.62 -18.59 17.35
CA ALA A 8 -10.39 -19.51 16.51
C ALA A 8 -11.39 -18.80 15.58
N ALA A 9 -11.95 -17.66 16.00
CA ALA A 9 -12.87 -16.86 15.19
C ALA A 9 -12.16 -16.05 14.08
N LEU A 10 -10.92 -15.62 14.30
CA LEU A 10 -10.14 -14.81 13.36
C LEU A 10 -9.32 -15.64 12.38
N GLU A 11 -8.93 -16.84 12.75
CA GLU A 11 -8.12 -17.74 11.92
C GLU A 11 -8.70 -17.96 10.51
N PRO A 12 -10.02 -18.15 10.30
CA PRO A 12 -10.58 -18.28 8.95
C PRO A 12 -10.40 -17.02 8.09
N TYR A 13 -10.22 -15.86 8.73
CA TYR A 13 -10.17 -14.56 8.07
C TYR A 13 -8.75 -13.98 7.96
N LEU A 14 -7.84 -14.34 8.85
CA LEU A 14 -6.48 -13.82 8.94
C LEU A 14 -5.46 -14.96 9.03
N ASP A 15 -4.33 -14.80 8.35
CA ASP A 15 -3.18 -15.69 8.52
C ASP A 15 -2.40 -15.19 9.75
N ILE A 16 -2.76 -15.69 10.93
CA ILE A 16 -2.23 -15.18 12.21
C ILE A 16 -0.70 -15.35 12.30
N PRO A 17 -0.10 -16.52 11.98
CA PRO A 17 1.36 -16.68 11.98
C PRO A 17 2.08 -15.71 11.03
N PHE A 18 1.53 -15.51 9.83
CA PHE A 18 2.08 -14.54 8.88
C PHE A 18 2.00 -13.11 9.40
N ASN A 19 0.87 -12.71 9.97
CA ASN A 19 0.68 -11.35 10.45
C ASN A 19 1.50 -11.05 11.72
N ALA A 20 1.70 -12.05 12.60
CA ALA A 20 2.58 -11.92 13.75
C ALA A 20 4.04 -11.71 13.34
N SER A 21 4.55 -12.53 12.41
CA SER A 21 5.91 -12.40 11.89
C SER A 21 6.11 -11.10 11.09
N LEU A 22 5.14 -10.72 10.25
CA LEU A 22 5.15 -9.44 9.54
C LEU A 22 5.18 -8.25 10.51
N SER A 23 4.41 -8.29 11.60
CA SER A 23 4.44 -7.25 12.63
C SER A 23 5.82 -7.09 13.25
N ALA A 24 6.54 -8.19 13.49
CA ALA A 24 7.91 -8.16 13.98
C ALA A 24 8.89 -7.56 12.94
N ILE A 25 8.70 -7.87 11.66
CA ILE A 25 9.47 -7.28 10.55
C ILE A 25 9.24 -5.77 10.48
N LEU A 26 7.98 -5.31 10.55
CA LEU A 26 7.64 -3.89 10.52
C LEU A 26 8.13 -3.14 11.76
N LEU A 27 8.16 -3.80 12.93
CA LEU A 27 8.76 -3.23 14.13
C LEU A 27 10.29 -3.08 13.96
N THR A 28 10.93 -4.08 13.38
CA THR A 28 12.37 -4.02 13.04
C THR A 28 12.65 -2.91 12.04
N TYR A 29 11.76 -2.72 11.05
CA TYR A 29 11.84 -1.63 10.09
C TYR A 29 11.89 -0.26 10.78
N ARG A 30 11.07 -0.05 11.82
CA ARG A 30 11.09 1.20 12.59
C ARG A 30 12.48 1.50 13.17
N CYS A 31 13.21 0.48 13.61
CA CYS A 31 14.59 0.64 14.08
C CYS A 31 15.58 0.88 12.93
N LEU A 32 15.30 0.32 11.75
CA LEU A 32 16.16 0.42 10.57
C LEU A 32 15.95 1.70 9.76
N ILE A 33 14.87 2.46 10.00
CA ILE A 33 14.63 3.73 9.29
C ILE A 33 15.75 4.74 9.52
N SER A 34 16.42 4.68 10.69
CA SER A 34 17.60 5.49 11.01
C SER A 34 18.88 5.02 10.29
N LYS A 35 18.84 3.87 9.61
CA LYS A 35 19.96 3.27 8.87
C LYS A 35 19.53 2.89 7.44
N PRO A 36 19.17 3.87 6.59
CA PRO A 36 18.59 3.61 5.27
C PRO A 36 19.50 2.78 4.35
N GLY A 37 20.82 2.87 4.51
CA GLY A 37 21.78 2.04 3.76
C GLY A 37 21.68 0.54 4.09
N LEU A 38 21.53 0.19 5.36
CA LEU A 38 21.35 -1.21 5.77
C LEU A 38 20.03 -1.77 5.25
N LEU A 39 18.96 -0.97 5.35
CA LEU A 39 17.65 -1.32 4.83
C LEU A 39 17.67 -1.53 3.30
N LEU A 40 18.39 -0.67 2.57
CA LEU A 40 18.61 -0.83 1.13
C LEU A 40 19.30 -2.16 0.80
N THR A 41 20.34 -2.53 1.54
CA THR A 41 21.01 -3.82 1.39
C THR A 41 20.04 -4.99 1.63
N ILE A 42 19.22 -4.93 2.68
CA ILE A 42 18.20 -5.94 2.96
C ILE A 42 17.21 -6.06 1.81
N VAL A 43 16.73 -4.94 1.27
CA VAL A 43 15.81 -4.92 0.12
C VAL A 43 16.43 -5.59 -1.11
N PHE A 44 17.69 -5.29 -1.45
CA PHE A 44 18.36 -5.92 -2.59
C PHE A 44 18.64 -7.41 -2.37
N ILE A 45 19.05 -7.81 -1.16
CA ILE A 45 19.25 -9.23 -0.83
C ILE A 45 17.92 -9.99 -0.93
N ALA A 46 16.84 -9.46 -0.33
CA ALA A 46 15.52 -10.07 -0.42
C ALA A 46 15.03 -10.17 -1.87
N SER A 47 15.25 -9.13 -2.67
CA SER A 47 14.92 -9.13 -4.10
C SER A 47 15.69 -10.21 -4.86
N ALA A 48 17.00 -10.34 -4.61
CA ALA A 48 17.83 -11.36 -5.24
C ALA A 48 17.42 -12.78 -4.83
N ILE A 49 17.12 -13.00 -3.54
CA ILE A 49 16.62 -14.28 -3.05
C ILE A 49 15.32 -14.65 -3.77
N ILE A 50 14.36 -13.74 -3.85
CA ILE A 50 13.09 -14.00 -4.55
C ILE A 50 13.33 -14.28 -6.03
N ALA A 51 14.13 -13.46 -6.71
CA ALA A 51 14.39 -13.63 -8.16
C ALA A 51 15.08 -14.97 -8.49
N ILE A 52 15.94 -15.48 -7.62
CA ILE A 52 16.70 -16.72 -7.84
C ILE A 52 15.89 -17.96 -7.44
N PHE A 53 15.23 -17.89 -6.28
CA PHE A 53 14.66 -19.07 -5.61
C PHE A 53 13.14 -19.19 -5.74
N ASP A 54 12.39 -18.10 -5.97
CA ASP A 54 10.94 -18.19 -6.10
C ASP A 54 10.54 -18.74 -7.48
N ARG A 55 10.24 -20.04 -7.52
CA ARG A 55 9.73 -20.75 -8.70
C ARG A 55 8.21 -20.89 -8.71
N THR A 56 7.53 -20.36 -7.69
CA THR A 56 6.10 -20.57 -7.46
C THR A 56 5.24 -19.39 -7.89
N SER A 57 5.80 -18.18 -7.85
CA SER A 57 5.10 -16.97 -8.29
C SER A 57 4.82 -16.99 -9.79
N THR A 58 3.62 -16.57 -10.16
CA THR A 58 3.27 -16.26 -11.55
C THR A 58 4.12 -15.11 -12.09
N LYS A 59 4.17 -14.96 -13.43
CA LYS A 59 4.86 -13.82 -14.06
C LYS A 59 4.34 -12.47 -13.53
N GLY A 60 3.04 -12.34 -13.32
CA GLY A 60 2.43 -11.12 -12.77
C GLY A 60 2.85 -10.84 -11.33
N GLU A 61 2.84 -11.85 -10.46
CA GLU A 61 3.30 -11.72 -9.08
C GLU A 61 4.79 -11.36 -9.00
N MET A 62 5.62 -11.95 -9.87
CA MET A 62 7.05 -11.62 -9.95
C MET A 62 7.27 -10.18 -10.42
N ILE A 63 6.58 -9.74 -11.49
CA ILE A 63 6.65 -8.35 -11.97
C ILE A 63 6.24 -7.38 -10.87
N LYS A 64 5.13 -7.66 -10.17
CA LYS A 64 4.67 -6.85 -9.04
C LYS A 64 5.72 -6.79 -7.93
N THR A 65 6.31 -7.94 -7.57
CA THR A 65 7.36 -8.01 -6.55
C THR A 65 8.59 -7.19 -6.94
N MET A 66 9.03 -7.26 -8.19
CA MET A 66 10.16 -6.47 -8.69
C MET A 66 9.82 -4.97 -8.82
N ALA A 67 8.57 -4.62 -9.12
CA ALA A 67 8.10 -3.25 -9.12
C ALA A 67 8.04 -2.65 -7.71
N GLU A 68 7.63 -3.43 -6.71
CA GLU A 68 7.44 -2.98 -5.33
C GLU A 68 8.75 -2.96 -4.52
N LEU A 69 9.59 -4.01 -4.60
CA LEU A 69 10.82 -4.11 -3.80
C LEU A 69 12.00 -3.29 -4.37
N PRO A 70 12.72 -3.76 -5.41
CA PRO A 70 13.94 -3.09 -5.85
C PRO A 70 13.63 -1.77 -6.57
N LEU A 71 12.58 -1.72 -7.38
CA LEU A 71 12.20 -0.52 -8.10
C LEU A 71 11.46 0.47 -7.19
N GLY A 72 10.48 0.02 -6.41
CA GLY A 72 9.73 0.88 -5.49
C GLY A 72 10.57 1.30 -4.27
N LEU A 73 10.57 0.49 -3.23
CA LEU A 73 11.25 0.81 -1.97
C LEU A 73 12.76 1.00 -2.14
N GLY A 74 13.40 0.19 -2.97
CA GLY A 74 14.84 0.25 -3.24
C GLY A 74 15.27 1.57 -3.87
N SER A 75 14.51 2.12 -4.84
CA SER A 75 14.84 3.41 -5.44
C SER A 75 14.67 4.57 -4.46
N VAL A 76 13.63 4.53 -3.61
CA VAL A 76 13.39 5.54 -2.56
C VAL A 76 14.54 5.54 -1.57
N LEU A 77 14.95 4.36 -1.08
CA LEU A 77 16.07 4.22 -0.16
C LEU A 77 17.41 4.62 -0.80
N LEU A 78 17.64 4.24 -2.06
CA LEU A 78 18.83 4.65 -2.80
C LEU A 78 18.90 6.18 -2.92
N PHE A 79 17.78 6.83 -3.24
CA PHE A 79 17.71 8.29 -3.30
C PHE A 79 17.94 8.94 -1.93
N ILE A 80 17.43 8.35 -0.85
CA ILE A 80 17.67 8.80 0.53
C ILE A 80 19.16 8.68 0.90
N VAL A 81 19.83 7.60 0.52
CA VAL A 81 21.26 7.36 0.83
C VAL A 81 22.20 8.19 -0.06
N ALA A 82 21.74 8.62 -1.23
CA ALA A 82 22.55 9.36 -2.17
C ALA A 82 23.13 10.67 -1.59
N SER A 83 24.30 11.06 -2.11
CA SER A 83 24.97 12.30 -1.73
C SER A 83 24.12 13.53 -2.09
N ARG A 84 24.32 14.65 -1.37
CA ARG A 84 23.59 15.90 -1.64
C ARG A 84 23.71 16.37 -3.11
N PRO A 85 24.88 16.32 -3.76
CA PRO A 85 24.98 16.67 -5.18
C PRO A 85 24.15 15.76 -6.09
N ALA A 86 24.14 14.45 -5.81
CA ALA A 86 23.34 13.50 -6.57
C ALA A 86 21.83 13.75 -6.39
N LYS A 87 21.38 13.99 -5.14
CA LYS A 87 19.99 14.35 -4.86
C LYS A 87 19.56 15.59 -5.63
N SER A 88 20.34 16.67 -5.57
CA SER A 88 20.02 17.93 -6.29
C SER A 88 19.92 17.71 -7.81
N ARG A 89 20.88 16.98 -8.38
CA ARG A 89 20.91 16.68 -9.82
C ARG A 89 19.72 15.85 -10.30
N TRP A 90 19.30 14.85 -9.51
CA TRP A 90 18.31 13.86 -9.92
C TRP A 90 16.90 14.08 -9.33
N LEU A 91 16.71 15.07 -8.46
CA LEU A 91 15.43 15.30 -7.77
C LEU A 91 14.24 15.41 -8.72
N HIS A 92 14.40 16.13 -9.83
CA HIS A 92 13.31 16.30 -10.79
C HIS A 92 12.94 14.98 -11.48
N ALA A 93 13.94 14.24 -11.97
CA ALA A 93 13.71 12.94 -12.61
C ALA A 93 13.13 11.92 -11.62
N PHE A 94 13.64 11.89 -10.39
CA PHE A 94 13.11 11.06 -9.31
C PHE A 94 11.66 11.43 -8.99
N ALA A 95 11.31 12.71 -9.02
CA ALA A 95 9.93 13.14 -8.81
C ALA A 95 8.96 12.68 -9.88
N ILE A 96 9.38 12.73 -11.14
CA ILE A 96 8.61 12.16 -12.26
C ILE A 96 8.44 10.65 -12.07
N TYR A 97 9.53 9.95 -11.75
CA TYR A 97 9.52 8.51 -11.52
C TYR A 97 8.53 8.09 -10.42
N VAL A 98 8.62 8.72 -9.25
CA VAL A 98 7.74 8.45 -8.11
C VAL A 98 6.29 8.75 -8.47
N ASN A 99 6.01 9.89 -9.12
CA ASN A 99 4.66 10.22 -9.54
C ASN A 99 4.10 9.12 -10.45
N PHE A 100 4.88 8.70 -11.46
CA PHE A 100 4.47 7.61 -12.35
C PHE A 100 4.23 6.31 -11.59
N ALA A 101 5.09 5.97 -10.64
CA ALA A 101 4.94 4.78 -9.81
C ALA A 101 3.67 4.83 -8.94
N VAL A 102 3.41 5.95 -8.25
CA VAL A 102 2.25 6.12 -7.37
C VAL A 102 0.94 6.11 -8.18
N TYR A 103 0.82 6.98 -9.19
CA TYR A 103 -0.39 7.04 -10.00
C TYR A 103 -0.60 5.75 -10.80
N GLY A 104 0.46 5.19 -11.35
CA GLY A 104 0.44 3.93 -12.08
C GLY A 104 -0.04 2.78 -11.20
N ASN A 105 0.49 2.64 -9.98
CA ASN A 105 0.06 1.59 -9.05
C ASN A 105 -1.43 1.69 -8.73
N ILE A 106 -1.94 2.88 -8.43
CA ILE A 106 -3.37 3.09 -8.11
C ILE A 106 -4.24 2.81 -9.35
N VAL A 107 -3.89 3.36 -10.52
CA VAL A 107 -4.67 3.18 -11.75
C VAL A 107 -4.69 1.72 -12.20
N MET A 108 -3.58 0.99 -12.06
CA MET A 108 -3.52 -0.43 -12.40
C MET A 108 -4.47 -1.28 -11.54
N MET A 109 -4.88 -0.83 -10.35
CA MET A 109 -5.86 -1.56 -9.54
C MET A 109 -7.25 -1.63 -10.21
N VAL A 110 -7.57 -0.75 -11.17
CA VAL A 110 -8.79 -0.85 -11.99
C VAL A 110 -8.82 -2.15 -12.81
N ALA A 111 -7.65 -2.64 -13.23
CA ALA A 111 -7.51 -3.88 -13.98
C ALA A 111 -7.62 -5.14 -13.10
N THR A 112 -7.80 -4.99 -11.78
CA THR A 112 -8.02 -6.13 -10.88
C THR A 112 -9.28 -6.90 -11.32
N PRO A 113 -9.19 -8.24 -11.50
CA PRO A 113 -10.34 -9.04 -11.89
C PRO A 113 -11.48 -8.88 -10.89
N SER A 114 -12.69 -8.62 -11.38
CA SER A 114 -13.88 -8.44 -10.54
C SER A 114 -14.41 -9.75 -9.95
N GLY A 115 -13.93 -10.89 -10.45
CA GLY A 115 -14.38 -12.23 -10.04
C GLY A 115 -15.89 -12.43 -10.19
N ASP A 116 -16.49 -11.73 -11.17
CA ASP A 116 -17.93 -11.69 -11.45
C ASP A 116 -18.81 -11.34 -10.23
N THR A 117 -18.27 -10.55 -9.30
CA THR A 117 -18.97 -10.06 -8.12
C THR A 117 -19.47 -8.63 -8.28
N PHE A 118 -20.58 -8.28 -7.61
CA PHE A 118 -21.07 -6.90 -7.58
C PHE A 118 -20.06 -5.98 -6.89
N ARG A 119 -19.44 -6.42 -5.79
CA ARG A 119 -18.40 -5.63 -5.11
C ARG A 119 -17.19 -5.40 -5.99
N GLY A 120 -16.80 -6.37 -6.82
CA GLY A 120 -15.70 -6.25 -7.78
C GLY A 120 -15.94 -5.15 -8.81
N LEU A 121 -17.16 -5.05 -9.35
CA LEU A 121 -17.52 -3.96 -10.25
C LEU A 121 -17.50 -2.61 -9.53
N CYS A 122 -18.08 -2.53 -8.33
CA CYS A 122 -18.10 -1.31 -7.53
C CYS A 122 -16.68 -0.84 -7.15
N CYS A 123 -15.77 -1.77 -6.86
CA CYS A 123 -14.35 -1.47 -6.62
C CYS A 123 -13.70 -0.79 -7.83
N LYS A 124 -14.00 -1.22 -9.06
CA LYS A 124 -13.47 -0.55 -10.26
C LYS A 124 -13.94 0.89 -10.36
N VAL A 125 -15.22 1.13 -10.09
CA VAL A 125 -15.80 2.49 -10.07
C VAL A 125 -15.14 3.35 -8.98
N ALA A 126 -15.01 2.82 -7.77
CA ALA A 126 -14.33 3.50 -6.66
C ALA A 126 -12.86 3.81 -7.00
N CYS A 127 -12.15 2.86 -7.59
CA CYS A 127 -10.76 3.02 -8.00
C CYS A 127 -10.58 4.10 -9.06
N LEU A 128 -11.48 4.18 -10.05
CA LEU A 128 -11.47 5.23 -11.06
C LEU A 128 -11.71 6.61 -10.43
N ALA A 129 -12.69 6.72 -9.53
CA ALA A 129 -12.97 7.98 -8.83
C ALA A 129 -11.81 8.43 -7.93
N LEU A 130 -11.19 7.50 -7.18
CA LEU A 130 -10.02 7.78 -6.35
C LEU A 130 -8.78 8.13 -7.17
N SER A 131 -8.58 7.46 -8.31
CA SER A 131 -7.51 7.78 -9.28
C SER A 131 -7.68 9.19 -9.83
N ALA A 132 -8.87 9.55 -10.29
CA ALA A 132 -9.16 10.90 -10.78
C ALA A 132 -8.90 11.94 -9.67
N TRP A 133 -9.33 11.66 -8.44
CA TRP A 133 -9.13 12.57 -7.32
C TRP A 133 -7.63 12.79 -7.04
N ILE A 134 -6.82 11.75 -6.95
CA ILE A 134 -5.38 11.91 -6.65
C ILE A 134 -4.64 12.60 -7.79
N ILE A 135 -5.00 12.33 -9.05
CA ILE A 135 -4.44 13.00 -10.23
C ILE A 135 -4.73 14.51 -10.17
N ILE A 136 -5.97 14.90 -9.80
CA ILE A 136 -6.33 16.31 -9.61
C ILE A 136 -5.52 16.94 -8.47
N GLN A 137 -5.30 16.23 -7.36
CA GLN A 137 -4.47 16.73 -6.26
C GLN A 137 -3.01 16.94 -6.70
N GLY A 138 -2.45 15.97 -7.42
CA GLY A 138 -1.12 16.07 -8.03
C GLY A 138 -0.98 17.27 -8.97
N HIS A 139 -1.96 17.47 -9.85
CA HIS A 139 -1.98 18.61 -10.76
C HIS A 139 -2.03 19.95 -10.02
N ARG A 140 -2.83 20.07 -8.95
CA ARG A 140 -2.94 21.31 -8.16
C ARG A 140 -1.64 21.73 -7.49
N VAL A 141 -0.79 20.78 -7.12
CA VAL A 141 0.55 21.05 -6.57
C VAL A 141 1.63 21.05 -7.67
N GLN A 142 1.25 21.20 -8.94
CA GLN A 142 2.14 21.22 -10.10
C GLN A 142 3.09 20.01 -10.18
N TRP A 143 2.63 18.84 -9.74
CA TRP A 143 3.40 17.60 -9.68
C TRP A 143 4.66 17.66 -8.79
N LYS A 144 4.81 18.72 -7.98
CA LYS A 144 5.84 18.83 -6.93
C LYS A 144 5.37 18.12 -5.67
N THR A 145 5.26 16.80 -5.79
CA THR A 145 4.60 15.92 -4.82
C THR A 145 5.54 15.36 -3.77
N ILE A 146 6.85 15.64 -3.85
CA ILE A 146 7.86 15.06 -2.98
C ILE A 146 8.53 16.13 -2.16
N LEU A 147 8.65 15.85 -0.87
CA LEU A 147 9.50 16.56 0.06
C LEU A 147 10.46 15.55 0.71
N LEU A 148 11.73 15.92 0.86
CA LEU A 148 12.66 15.17 1.69
C LEU A 148 12.78 15.88 3.04
N HIS A 149 12.45 15.19 4.12
CA HIS A 149 12.53 15.73 5.47
C HIS A 149 13.23 14.71 6.38
N ASP A 150 14.39 15.05 6.94
CA ASP A 150 15.15 14.19 7.88
C ASP A 150 15.37 12.75 7.40
N ASN A 151 15.78 12.58 6.14
CA ASN A 151 15.94 11.28 5.46
C ASN A 151 14.64 10.47 5.31
N LEU A 152 13.49 11.07 5.58
CA LEU A 152 12.18 10.56 5.23
C LEU A 152 11.78 11.08 3.85
N PHE A 153 11.26 10.16 3.04
CA PHE A 153 10.56 10.48 1.82
C PHE A 153 9.10 10.86 2.16
N VAL A 154 8.63 12.02 1.71
CA VAL A 154 7.29 12.52 2.02
C VAL A 154 6.54 12.78 0.72
N PHE A 155 5.29 12.31 0.65
CA PHE A 155 4.41 12.53 -0.50
C PHE A 155 3.32 13.54 -0.12
N THR A 156 3.39 14.75 -0.66
CA THR A 156 2.55 15.90 -0.25
C THR A 156 1.26 16.04 -1.06
N ALA A 157 1.07 15.26 -2.12
CA ALA A 157 -0.09 15.36 -2.99
C ALA A 157 -1.32 14.57 -2.51
N VAL A 158 -1.27 13.98 -1.31
CA VAL A 158 -2.41 13.27 -0.68
C VAL A 158 -3.04 14.11 0.43
N SER A 159 -4.35 14.02 0.54
CA SER A 159 -5.10 14.56 1.70
C SER A 159 -5.51 13.45 2.67
N LYS A 160 -5.72 13.78 3.96
CA LYS A 160 -6.24 12.80 4.94
C LYS A 160 -7.51 12.10 4.45
N SER A 161 -8.44 12.86 3.87
CA SER A 161 -9.69 12.33 3.32
C SER A 161 -9.45 11.31 2.21
N TRP A 162 -8.47 11.58 1.34
CA TRP A 162 -8.11 10.64 0.28
C TRP A 162 -7.49 9.36 0.87
N VAL A 163 -6.56 9.49 1.84
CA VAL A 163 -5.91 8.35 2.52
C VAL A 163 -6.94 7.42 3.13
N PHE A 164 -7.91 7.93 3.90
CA PHE A 164 -8.94 7.09 4.51
C PHE A 164 -9.89 6.47 3.49
N ALA A 165 -10.29 7.22 2.44
CA ALA A 165 -11.14 6.68 1.38
C ALA A 165 -10.43 5.57 0.59
N HIS A 166 -9.15 5.76 0.30
CA HIS A 166 -8.29 4.77 -0.35
C HIS A 166 -8.08 3.53 0.52
N ALA A 167 -7.87 3.70 1.83
CA ALA A 167 -7.75 2.58 2.77
C ALA A 167 -9.05 1.77 2.82
N LEU A 168 -10.21 2.42 2.94
CA LEU A 168 -11.50 1.73 2.92
C LEU A 168 -11.72 0.98 1.61
N TYR A 169 -11.39 1.60 0.48
CA TYR A 169 -11.41 0.94 -0.83
C TYR A 169 -10.50 -0.30 -0.86
N ARG A 170 -9.24 -0.21 -0.40
CA ARG A 170 -8.31 -1.34 -0.42
C ARG A 170 -8.71 -2.47 0.52
N VAL A 171 -9.32 -2.17 1.67
CA VAL A 171 -9.92 -3.21 2.53
C VAL A 171 -10.95 -4.04 1.76
N ILE A 172 -11.82 -3.37 0.98
CA ILE A 172 -12.83 -4.06 0.16
C ILE A 172 -12.16 -4.80 -1.01
N LEU A 173 -11.21 -4.17 -1.71
CA LEU A 173 -10.49 -4.74 -2.83
C LEU A 173 -9.80 -6.05 -2.47
N LEU A 174 -9.14 -6.11 -1.31
CA LEU A 174 -8.40 -7.28 -0.82
C LEU A 174 -9.33 -8.44 -0.39
N THR A 175 -10.64 -8.25 -0.45
CA THR A 175 -11.64 -9.31 -0.27
C THR A 175 -12.09 -9.95 -1.59
N LEU A 176 -11.59 -9.47 -2.74
CA LEU A 176 -11.95 -10.03 -4.04
C LEU A 176 -11.37 -11.43 -4.25
N PRO A 177 -12.06 -12.31 -5.00
CA PRO A 177 -11.63 -13.69 -5.21
C PRO A 177 -10.23 -13.84 -5.84
N CYS A 178 -9.79 -12.85 -6.64
CA CYS A 178 -8.48 -12.86 -7.29
C CYS A 178 -7.30 -12.81 -6.31
N PHE A 179 -7.51 -12.41 -5.05
CA PHE A 179 -6.49 -12.43 -4.01
C PHE A 179 -6.41 -13.77 -3.26
N GLY A 180 -7.08 -14.82 -3.77
CA GLY A 180 -7.11 -16.15 -3.15
C GLY A 180 -7.83 -16.12 -1.81
N SER A 181 -7.25 -16.72 -0.77
CA SER A 181 -7.79 -16.57 0.60
C SER A 181 -7.75 -15.10 1.07
N GLY A 182 -6.86 -14.29 0.49
CA GLY A 182 -6.60 -12.89 0.85
C GLY A 182 -6.08 -12.70 2.27
N ARG A 183 -5.96 -13.77 3.08
CA ARG A 183 -5.77 -13.73 4.54
C ARG A 183 -4.47 -13.05 4.96
N ARG A 184 -3.41 -13.21 4.18
CA ARG A 184 -2.11 -12.53 4.39
C ARG A 184 -2.14 -11.02 4.12
N HIS A 185 -3.06 -10.54 3.29
CA HIS A 185 -3.10 -9.15 2.85
C HIS A 185 -4.16 -8.32 3.57
N ARG A 186 -5.12 -8.92 4.29
CA ARG A 186 -6.26 -8.19 4.88
C ARG A 186 -5.89 -7.11 5.89
N LEU A 187 -4.73 -7.23 6.55
CA LEU A 187 -4.24 -6.22 7.49
C LEU A 187 -3.32 -5.17 6.86
N LEU A 188 -3.11 -5.22 5.54
CA LEU A 188 -2.19 -4.30 4.85
C LEU A 188 -2.51 -2.84 5.19
N GLU A 189 -3.79 -2.43 5.08
CA GLU A 189 -4.19 -1.05 5.39
C GLU A 189 -4.04 -0.71 6.87
N VAL A 190 -4.25 -1.67 7.77
CA VAL A 190 -4.04 -1.46 9.21
C VAL A 190 -2.56 -1.18 9.48
N TYR A 191 -1.66 -1.92 8.83
CA TYR A 191 -0.22 -1.69 8.92
C TYR A 191 0.19 -0.36 8.27
N SER A 192 -0.31 -0.04 7.07
CA SER A 192 0.01 1.22 6.39
C SER A 192 -0.45 2.43 7.21
N LEU A 193 -1.68 2.44 7.72
CA LEU A 193 -2.20 3.51 8.58
C LEU A 193 -1.48 3.58 9.94
N GLY A 194 -1.21 2.43 10.55
CA GLY A 194 -0.47 2.34 11.82
C GLY A 194 0.94 2.90 11.68
N LEU A 195 1.67 2.51 10.64
CA LEU A 195 3.01 3.04 10.35
C LEU A 195 2.96 4.53 9.99
N THR A 196 1.96 4.97 9.22
CA THR A 196 1.73 6.40 8.92
C THR A 196 1.57 7.21 10.21
N TYR A 197 0.76 6.73 11.14
CA TYR A 197 0.56 7.38 12.44
C TYR A 197 1.84 7.43 13.26
N LEU A 198 2.59 6.32 13.33
CA LEU A 198 3.86 6.27 14.05
C LEU A 198 4.90 7.24 13.47
N LEU A 199 5.02 7.30 12.14
CA LEU A 199 5.92 8.22 11.44
C LEU A 199 5.54 9.67 11.67
N SER A 200 4.25 10.01 11.54
CA SER A 200 3.74 11.36 11.80
C SER A 200 4.04 11.77 13.25
N ARG A 201 3.80 10.88 14.22
CA ARG A 201 4.09 11.15 15.63
C ARG A 201 5.59 11.33 15.91
N SER A 202 6.46 10.53 15.27
CA SER A 202 7.91 10.61 15.51
C SER A 202 8.58 11.80 14.83
N THR A 203 8.04 12.28 13.71
CA THR A 203 8.62 13.38 12.91
C THR A 203 7.94 14.73 13.13
N GLY A 204 6.73 14.75 13.71
CA GLY A 204 5.92 15.96 13.81
C GLY A 204 5.28 16.40 12.49
N LEU A 205 5.46 15.61 11.41
CA LEU A 205 4.87 15.91 10.10
C LEU A 205 3.37 15.60 10.06
N PRO A 206 2.60 16.27 9.18
CA PRO A 206 1.20 15.94 8.93
C PRO A 206 1.00 14.46 8.58
N PHE A 207 -0.06 13.85 9.11
CA PHE A 207 -0.35 12.42 8.93
C PHE A 207 -0.34 11.98 7.45
N GLU A 208 -1.03 12.71 6.60
CA GLU A 208 -1.18 12.43 5.17
C GLU A 208 0.17 12.39 4.44
N TYR A 209 1.13 13.20 4.87
CA TYR A 209 2.44 13.32 4.24
C TYR A 209 3.31 12.07 4.45
N CYS A 210 3.10 11.37 5.58
CA CYS A 210 3.81 10.14 5.89
C CYS A 210 3.23 8.90 5.19
N PHE A 211 2.02 8.98 4.61
CA PHE A 211 1.32 7.81 4.07
C PHE A 211 2.08 7.17 2.91
N GLY A 212 2.62 7.98 1.99
CA GLY A 212 3.37 7.48 0.84
C GLY A 212 4.56 6.60 1.24
N MET A 213 5.35 7.04 2.22
CA MET A 213 6.45 6.23 2.75
C MET A 213 5.96 4.99 3.47
N ALA A 214 4.94 5.10 4.33
CA ALA A 214 4.41 3.97 5.06
C ALA A 214 3.92 2.86 4.11
N ASP A 215 3.16 3.22 3.07
CA ASP A 215 2.66 2.26 2.09
C ASP A 215 3.77 1.68 1.21
N THR A 216 4.78 2.51 0.86
CA THR A 216 6.00 2.07 0.15
C THR A 216 6.86 1.13 0.97
N VAL A 217 6.63 1.01 2.27
CA VAL A 217 7.32 0.05 3.14
C VAL A 217 6.47 -1.19 3.35
N VAL A 218 5.21 -0.99 3.75
CA VAL A 218 4.31 -2.06 4.17
C VAL A 218 3.97 -2.96 2.99
N ALA A 219 3.59 -2.41 1.84
CA ALA A 219 3.21 -3.23 0.70
C ALA A 219 4.38 -4.11 0.20
N PRO A 220 5.59 -3.56 -0.05
CA PRO A 220 6.77 -4.37 -0.34
C PRO A 220 7.09 -5.42 0.73
N ALA A 221 7.00 -5.07 2.02
CA ALA A 221 7.27 -6.01 3.11
C ALA A 221 6.29 -7.20 3.13
N VAL A 222 4.99 -6.94 2.92
CA VAL A 222 3.97 -7.99 2.79
C VAL A 222 4.30 -8.89 1.60
N THR A 223 4.58 -8.30 0.44
CA THR A 223 4.88 -9.04 -0.79
C THR A 223 6.14 -9.90 -0.64
N ALA A 224 7.25 -9.31 -0.18
CA ALA A 224 8.50 -10.05 0.05
C ALA A 224 8.33 -11.18 1.06
N TRP A 225 7.70 -10.89 2.20
CA TRP A 225 7.50 -11.90 3.23
C TRP A 225 6.57 -13.02 2.76
N SER A 226 5.55 -12.69 1.97
CA SER A 226 4.66 -13.68 1.34
C SER A 226 5.44 -14.59 0.39
N SER A 227 6.28 -14.03 -0.49
CA SER A 227 7.12 -14.83 -1.40
C SER A 227 8.14 -15.68 -0.64
N ILE A 228 8.94 -15.09 0.25
CA ILE A 228 9.98 -15.81 1.01
C ILE A 228 9.36 -16.94 1.84
N SER A 229 8.26 -16.66 2.56
CA SER A 229 7.59 -17.68 3.38
C SER A 229 7.03 -18.83 2.55
N LYS A 230 6.56 -18.57 1.32
CA LYS A 230 6.11 -19.61 0.39
C LYS A 230 7.28 -20.40 -0.19
N THR A 231 8.35 -19.73 -0.61
CA THR A 231 9.54 -20.33 -1.24
C THR A 231 10.25 -21.30 -0.29
N PHE A 232 10.39 -20.93 0.98
CA PHE A 232 11.09 -21.74 1.98
C PHE A 232 10.15 -22.49 2.94
N GLU A 233 8.85 -22.52 2.64
CA GLU A 233 7.81 -23.20 3.43
C GLU A 233 7.84 -22.84 4.92
N LEU A 234 8.22 -21.58 5.24
CA LEU A 234 8.39 -21.09 6.62
C LEU A 234 7.06 -20.97 7.37
N ILE A 235 5.98 -20.72 6.63
CA ILE A 235 4.62 -20.56 7.15
C ILE A 235 3.70 -21.42 6.30
N PRO A 236 2.77 -22.19 6.91
CA PRO A 236 1.81 -23.00 6.18
C PRO A 236 1.16 -22.22 5.04
N ARG A 237 1.04 -22.87 3.87
CA ARG A 237 0.45 -22.23 2.70
C ARG A 237 -0.98 -21.80 3.00
N ASP A 238 -1.32 -20.64 2.47
CA ASP A 238 -2.66 -20.06 2.53
C ASP A 238 -3.63 -20.98 1.74
N GLY A 239 -4.23 -21.95 2.43
CA GLY A 239 -5.14 -22.96 1.86
C GLY A 239 -4.47 -24.34 1.67
N GLY A 240 -4.90 -25.31 2.47
CA GLY A 240 -4.61 -26.72 2.22
C GLY A 240 -5.34 -27.22 0.96
N LYS A 241 -4.76 -28.22 0.27
CA LYS A 241 -5.43 -28.95 -0.81
C LYS A 241 -6.81 -29.43 -0.33
N GLY A 242 -7.88 -28.78 -0.79
CA GLY A 242 -9.26 -29.17 -0.45
C GLY A 242 -10.16 -28.08 0.13
N GLN A 243 -9.65 -26.88 0.45
CA GLN A 243 -10.54 -25.76 0.74
C GLN A 243 -11.15 -25.22 -0.56
N SER A 244 -12.46 -25.38 -0.69
CA SER A 244 -13.24 -24.85 -1.81
C SER A 244 -12.91 -23.36 -2.01
N VAL A 245 -12.68 -22.96 -3.26
CA VAL A 245 -12.50 -21.57 -3.72
C VAL A 245 -13.83 -20.81 -3.65
N VAL A 246 -14.62 -21.06 -2.61
CA VAL A 246 -15.77 -20.24 -2.28
C VAL A 246 -15.19 -19.04 -1.57
N SER A 247 -15.09 -17.93 -2.29
CA SER A 247 -14.93 -16.60 -1.72
C SER A 247 -15.88 -16.49 -0.52
N GLY A 248 -15.36 -16.55 0.70
CA GLY A 248 -16.12 -16.73 1.95
C GLY A 248 -17.02 -15.55 2.35
N ILE A 249 -17.51 -14.79 1.38
CA ILE A 249 -18.42 -13.67 1.54
C ILE A 249 -19.74 -14.09 0.89
N ALA A 250 -20.79 -14.19 1.72
CA ALA A 250 -22.15 -14.47 1.27
C ALA A 250 -22.64 -13.39 0.29
N PRO A 251 -23.65 -13.68 -0.56
CA PRO A 251 -24.21 -12.69 -1.49
C PRO A 251 -24.65 -11.38 -0.83
N THR A 252 -25.16 -11.46 0.40
CA THR A 252 -25.50 -10.27 1.21
C THR A 252 -24.26 -9.44 1.56
N GLY A 253 -23.16 -10.09 1.94
CA GLY A 253 -21.88 -9.41 2.18
C GLY A 253 -21.30 -8.79 0.90
N ASP A 254 -21.48 -9.44 -0.25
CA ASP A 254 -21.09 -8.89 -1.54
C ASP A 254 -21.83 -7.58 -1.85
N LEU A 255 -23.15 -7.58 -1.63
CA LEU A 255 -23.99 -6.39 -1.80
C LEU A 255 -23.56 -5.25 -0.87
N TYR A 256 -23.39 -5.52 0.44
CA TYR A 256 -23.01 -4.49 1.41
C TYR A 256 -21.64 -3.89 1.09
N LEU A 257 -20.63 -4.71 0.79
CA LEU A 257 -19.31 -4.22 0.42
C LEU A 257 -19.33 -3.44 -0.89
N GLY A 258 -20.17 -3.84 -1.86
CA GLY A 258 -20.40 -3.07 -3.07
C GLY A 258 -21.00 -1.70 -2.81
N ILE A 259 -22.01 -1.61 -1.94
CA ILE A 259 -22.61 -0.32 -1.52
C ILE A 259 -21.56 0.58 -0.87
N VAL A 260 -20.72 0.04 0.02
CA VAL A 260 -19.64 0.81 0.65
C VAL A 260 -18.63 1.29 -0.39
N ALA A 261 -18.25 0.46 -1.36
CA ALA A 261 -17.37 0.88 -2.46
C ALA A 261 -17.99 2.01 -3.31
N LEU A 262 -19.30 1.95 -3.61
CA LEU A 262 -20.00 3.04 -4.31
C LEU A 262 -20.06 4.31 -3.46
N ALA A 263 -20.25 4.19 -2.14
CA ALA A 263 -20.18 5.34 -1.24
C ALA A 263 -18.80 6.01 -1.24
N VAL A 264 -17.72 5.21 -1.30
CA VAL A 264 -16.35 5.72 -1.48
C VAL A 264 -16.22 6.46 -2.82
N ALA A 265 -16.75 5.90 -3.90
CA ALA A 265 -16.74 6.55 -5.21
C ALA A 265 -17.49 7.89 -5.20
N ALA A 266 -18.70 7.91 -4.64
CA ALA A 266 -19.50 9.13 -4.50
C ALA A 266 -18.79 10.18 -3.65
N TYR A 267 -18.19 9.77 -2.53
CA TYR A 267 -17.40 10.66 -1.68
C TYR A 267 -16.20 11.27 -2.41
N ALA A 268 -15.47 10.46 -3.19
CA ALA A 268 -14.37 10.94 -4.02
C ALA A 268 -14.85 12.00 -5.03
N CYS A 269 -15.97 11.75 -5.73
CA CYS A 269 -16.58 12.70 -6.65
C CYS A 269 -16.99 14.02 -5.98
N LEU A 270 -17.59 13.95 -4.79
CA LEU A 270 -17.95 15.14 -4.01
C LEU A 270 -16.73 15.95 -3.57
N LYS A 271 -15.62 15.27 -3.22
CA LYS A 271 -14.37 15.96 -2.85
C LYS A 271 -13.68 16.62 -4.04
N MET A 272 -13.74 16.02 -5.23
CA MET A 272 -13.23 16.63 -6.46
C MET A 272 -13.95 17.94 -6.79
N THR A 273 -15.29 17.96 -6.71
CA THR A 273 -16.13 19.11 -7.02
C THR A 273 -16.04 20.24 -5.98
N SER A 274 -16.06 19.90 -4.68
CA SER A 274 -15.95 20.89 -3.60
C SER A 274 -14.61 21.61 -3.54
N SER A 275 -13.54 20.96 -4.02
CA SER A 275 -12.21 21.55 -4.04
C SER A 275 -11.96 22.52 -5.21
N GLY A 276 -12.99 22.81 -6.02
CA GLY A 276 -12.93 23.78 -7.13
C GLY A 276 -13.12 25.25 -6.72
N ARG A 277 -13.35 25.55 -5.44
CA ARG A 277 -13.39 26.94 -4.96
C ARG A 277 -11.96 27.43 -4.66
N PRO A 278 -11.49 28.54 -5.24
CA PRO A 278 -10.17 29.07 -4.97
C PRO A 278 -10.08 29.44 -3.48
N VAL A 279 -9.13 28.82 -2.77
CA VAL A 279 -8.72 29.28 -1.45
C VAL A 279 -8.00 30.60 -1.66
N SER A 280 -8.58 31.69 -1.17
CA SER A 280 -7.93 32.99 -1.06
C SER A 280 -6.57 32.78 -0.38
N GLN A 281 -5.48 33.05 -1.10
CA GLN A 281 -4.14 33.01 -0.54
C GLN A 281 -4.04 34.07 0.56
N SER A 282 -4.14 33.66 1.83
CA SER A 282 -3.59 34.46 2.92
C SER A 282 -2.07 34.26 2.90
N PRO A 283 -1.25 35.33 2.81
CA PRO A 283 0.19 35.19 2.83
C PRO A 283 0.62 34.65 4.19
N ILE A 284 1.31 33.50 4.18
CA ILE A 284 2.10 33.07 5.33
C ILE A 284 3.28 34.03 5.39
N GLN A 285 3.28 34.93 6.37
CA GLN A 285 4.43 35.72 6.73
C GLN A 285 5.45 34.85 7.48
N ASN A 286 6.66 34.82 6.92
CA ASN A 286 7.99 34.44 7.46
C ASN A 286 8.15 33.10 8.19
#